data_AF-A0A4Q9NW51-F1
#
_entry.id   AF-A0A4Q9NW51-F1
#
_cell.length_a   1.000
_cell.length_b   1.000
_cell.length_c   1.000
_cell.angle_alpha   90.00
_cell.angle_beta   90.00
_cell.angle_gamma   90.00
#
_symmetry.space_group_name_H-M   'P 1'
#
loop_
_entity.id
_entity.type
_entity.pdbx_description
1 polymer ?
#
loop_
_entity_poly.entity_id
_entity_poly.type
_entity_poly.pdbx_seq_one_letter_code
_entity_poly.pdbx_strand_id
1 'polypeptide(L)'
;MASYEPSQETLDNVAFSNFGYYAVVAFLGYEYFITLDMEVALFWKKHTTGAGILFFFNRYYTLLWAVAEAATPYYTSPKRFAFYDCARTVHRSLTVTT
;
A
#
# COMPACT_ATOMS: atom_id res chain seq x y z
N MET A 1 11.94 -18.16 -23.64
CA MET A 1 10.96 -17.73 -22.61
C MET A 1 9.67 -17.44 -23.34
N ALA A 2 8.71 -18.37 -23.32
CA ALA A 2 7.37 -18.11 -23.85
C ALA A 2 6.77 -16.92 -23.07
N SER A 3 6.11 -16.00 -23.77
CA SER A 3 5.35 -14.91 -23.17
C SER A 3 4.31 -15.52 -22.22
N TYR A 4 4.50 -15.35 -20.90
CA TYR A 4 3.54 -15.77 -19.90
C TYR A 4 2.30 -14.87 -20.02
N GLU A 5 1.19 -15.41 -20.50
CA GLU A 5 -0.10 -14.73 -20.54
C GLU A 5 -0.97 -15.21 -19.36
N PRO A 6 -1.36 -14.33 -18.43
CA PRO A 6 -2.23 -14.71 -17.31
C PRO A 6 -3.66 -15.04 -17.77
N SER A 7 -4.34 -15.95 -17.06
CA SER A 7 -5.75 -16.26 -17.33
C SER A 7 -6.66 -15.08 -16.95
N GLN A 8 -7.83 -15.00 -17.60
CA GLN A 8 -8.81 -13.94 -17.34
C GLN A 8 -9.27 -13.91 -15.88
N GLU A 9 -9.50 -15.08 -15.28
CA GLU A 9 -9.86 -15.22 -13.87
C GLU A 9 -8.81 -14.60 -12.92
N THR A 10 -7.52 -14.78 -13.21
CA THR A 10 -6.46 -14.15 -12.41
C THR A 10 -6.50 -12.62 -12.52
N LEU A 11 -6.76 -12.10 -13.73
CA LEU A 11 -6.85 -10.66 -13.94
C LEU A 11 -8.03 -10.05 -13.17
N ASP A 12 -9.19 -10.70 -13.18
CA ASP A 12 -10.40 -10.24 -12.50
C ASP A 12 -10.24 -10.25 -10.97
N ASN A 13 -9.63 -11.32 -10.43
CA ASN A 13 -9.34 -11.42 -9.00
C ASN A 13 -8.37 -10.32 -8.53
N VAL A 14 -7.32 -10.04 -9.30
CA VAL A 14 -6.36 -8.98 -8.98
C VAL A 14 -7.02 -7.60 -9.10
N ALA A 15 -7.83 -7.37 -10.14
CA ALA A 15 -8.56 -6.11 -10.30
C ALA A 15 -9.48 -5.85 -9.10
N PHE A 16 -10.27 -6.86 -8.68
CA PHE A 16 -11.14 -6.77 -7.51
C PHE A 16 -10.35 -6.44 -6.23
N SER A 17 -9.23 -7.13 -6.00
CA SER A 17 -8.37 -6.87 -4.84
C SER A 17 -7.81 -5.44 -4.84
N ASN A 18 -7.38 -4.95 -6.00
CA ASN A 18 -6.85 -3.59 -6.15
C ASN A 18 -7.91 -2.54 -5.81
N PHE A 19 -9.14 -2.69 -6.30
CA PHE A 19 -10.24 -1.79 -5.96
C PHE A 19 -10.51 -1.75 -4.45
N GLY A 20 -10.52 -2.92 -3.80
CA GLY A 20 -10.67 -3.02 -2.35
C GLY A 20 -9.57 -2.28 -1.60
N TYR A 21 -8.32 -2.43 -2.04
CA TYR A 21 -7.18 -1.75 -1.44
C TYR A 21 -7.28 -0.22 -1.58
N TYR A 22 -7.57 0.29 -2.79
CA TYR A 22 -7.75 1.72 -3.00
C TYR A 22 -8.91 2.30 -2.19
N ALA A 23 -10.01 1.56 -2.04
CA ALA A 23 -11.14 1.97 -1.21
C ALA A 23 -10.74 2.12 0.27
N VAL A 24 -9.98 1.17 0.81
CA VAL A 24 -9.49 1.22 2.19
C VAL A 24 -8.50 2.39 2.40
N VAL A 25 -7.56 2.59 1.47
CA VAL A 25 -6.60 3.70 1.54
C VAL A 25 -7.32 5.06 1.46
N ALA A 26 -8.30 5.19 0.57
CA ALA A 26 -9.09 6.42 0.45
C ALA A 26 -9.91 6.70 1.72
N PHE A 27 -10.55 5.67 2.29
CA PHE A 27 -11.33 5.80 3.52
C PHE A 27 -10.44 6.17 4.72
N LEU A 28 -9.30 5.50 4.88
CA LEU A 28 -8.32 5.82 5.93
C LEU A 28 -7.78 7.24 5.77
N GLY A 29 -7.45 7.66 4.55
CA GLY A 29 -7.02 9.03 4.28
C GLY A 29 -8.08 10.05 4.68
N TYR A 30 -9.33 9.82 4.29
CA TYR A 30 -10.46 10.71 4.60
C TYR A 30 -10.67 10.90 6.11
N GLU A 31 -10.74 9.80 6.86
CA GLU A 31 -10.86 9.83 8.32
C GLU A 31 -9.71 10.62 8.96
N TYR A 32 -8.50 10.50 8.42
CA TYR A 32 -7.31 11.17 8.96
C TYR A 32 -7.31 12.66 8.63
N PHE A 33 -7.81 13.08 7.47
CA PHE A 33 -7.98 14.49 7.12
C PHE A 33 -8.99 15.20 8.02
N ILE A 34 -10.05 14.52 8.44
CA ILE A 34 -11.06 15.11 9.33
C ILE A 34 -10.52 15.31 10.76
N THR A 35 -9.79 14.33 11.30
CA THR A 35 -9.28 14.43 12.68
C THR A 35 -8.02 15.29 12.79
N LEU A 36 -7.38 15.60 11.66
CA LEU A 36 -6.14 16.38 11.57
C LEU A 36 -6.25 17.76 12.25
N ASP A 37 -7.36 18.48 12.03
CA ASP A 37 -7.56 19.82 12.59
C ASP A 37 -7.59 19.80 14.13
N MET A 38 -8.27 18.79 14.70
CA MET A 38 -8.32 18.56 16.14
C MET A 38 -6.96 18.15 16.71
N GLU A 39 -6.23 17.28 16.01
CA GLU A 39 -4.90 16.82 16.41
C GLU A 39 -3.89 17.97 16.43
N VAL A 40 -3.86 18.81 15.40
CA VAL A 40 -2.96 19.96 15.35
C VAL A 40 -3.35 20.99 16.43
N ALA A 41 -4.64 21.26 16.62
CA ALA A 41 -5.09 22.20 17.66
C ALA A 41 -4.74 21.73 19.09
N LEU A 42 -4.82 20.42 19.38
CA LEU A 42 -4.55 19.85 20.70
C LEU A 42 -3.06 19.60 20.96
N PHE A 43 -2.33 19.05 19.99
CA PHE A 43 -0.93 18.66 20.18
C PHE A 43 0.06 19.78 19.85
N TRP A 44 -0.20 20.63 18.86
CA TRP A 44 0.76 21.67 18.45
C TRP A 44 0.62 22.98 19.23
N LYS A 45 -0.58 23.29 19.75
CA LYS A 45 -0.86 24.61 20.31
C LYS A 45 -0.55 24.76 21.81
N LYS A 46 -0.39 23.66 22.55
CA LYS A 46 -0.35 23.72 24.04
C LYS A 46 0.91 23.12 24.68
N HIS A 47 1.44 22.00 24.17
CA HIS A 47 2.77 21.47 24.47
C HIS A 47 2.95 20.19 23.62
N THR A 48 3.83 20.17 22.62
CA THR A 48 4.11 18.96 21.85
C THR A 48 4.81 17.93 22.74
N THR A 49 4.07 16.95 23.24
CA THR A 49 4.64 15.82 23.97
C THR A 49 5.26 14.83 22.99
N GLY A 50 6.40 14.22 23.34
CA GLY A 50 7.07 13.25 22.48
C GLY A 50 6.17 12.06 22.08
N ALA A 51 5.21 11.71 22.94
CA ALA A 51 4.18 10.72 22.64
C ALA A 51 3.25 11.14 21.48
N GLY A 52 2.92 12.43 21.34
CA GLY A 52 2.12 12.95 20.22
C GLY A 52 2.87 12.90 18.89
N ILE A 53 4.20 13.17 18.90
CA ILE A 53 5.05 13.04 17.71
C ILE A 53 5.19 11.57 17.29
N LEU A 54 5.38 10.66 18.26
CA LEU A 54 5.42 9.22 18.01
C LEU A 54 4.09 8.70 17.45
N PHE A 55 2.96 9.18 17.97
CA PHE A 55 1.63 8.83 17.48
C PHE A 55 1.41 9.36 16.06
N PHE A 56 1.86 10.59 15.77
CA PHE A 56 1.84 11.16 14.44
C PHE A 56 2.70 10.32 13.48
N PHE A 57 3.97 10.09 13.78
CA PHE A 57 4.81 9.25 12.94
C PHE A 57 4.21 7.87 12.73
N ASN A 58 3.69 7.21 13.76
CA ASN A 58 3.07 5.91 13.60
C ASN A 58 1.85 5.95 12.65
N ARG A 59 1.02 6.99 12.71
CA ARG A 59 -0.19 7.14 11.86
C ARG A 59 0.13 7.59 10.43
N TYR A 60 0.90 8.66 10.25
CA TYR A 60 1.19 9.23 8.94
C TYR A 60 2.25 8.43 8.18
N TYR A 61 3.19 7.78 8.87
CA TYR A 61 4.14 6.87 8.23
C TYR A 61 3.44 5.63 7.69
N THR A 62 2.48 5.07 8.44
CA THR A 62 1.69 3.93 7.97
C THR A 62 0.80 4.31 6.79
N LEU A 63 0.22 5.52 6.79
CA LEU A 63 -0.53 6.03 5.64
C LEU A 63 0.38 6.26 4.42
N LEU A 64 1.55 6.88 4.62
CA LEU A 64 2.56 7.07 3.58
C LEU A 64 3.00 5.73 2.97
N TRP A 65 3.23 4.73 3.83
CA TRP A 65 3.53 3.38 3.40
C TRP A 65 2.40 2.78 2.57
N ALA A 66 1.15 2.88 3.04
CA ALA A 66 -0.01 2.36 2.30
C ALA A 66 -0.22 3.05 0.95
N VAL A 67 0.01 4.37 0.87
CA VAL A 67 -0.06 5.13 -0.39
C VAL A 67 1.10 4.77 -1.31
N ALA A 68 2.30 4.60 -0.77
CA ALA A 68 3.48 4.17 -1.54
C ALA A 68 3.28 2.76 -2.12
N GLU A 69 2.74 1.84 -1.32
CA GLU A 69 2.34 0.50 -1.75
C GLU A 69 1.29 0.59 -2.86
N ALA A 70 0.27 1.46 -2.73
CA ALA A 70 -0.74 1.69 -3.75
C ALA A 70 -0.15 2.20 -5.09
N ALA A 71 1.01 2.86 -5.06
CA ALA A 71 1.73 3.33 -6.24
C ALA A 71 2.66 2.27 -6.85
N THR A 72 2.90 1.16 -6.16
CA THR A 72 3.74 0.08 -6.69
C THR A 72 3.06 -0.60 -7.87
N PRO A 73 3.83 -1.14 -8.83
CA PRO A 73 3.27 -1.75 -10.02
C PRO A 73 2.39 -2.97 -9.74
N TYR A 74 2.41 -3.52 -8.51
CA TYR A 74 1.50 -4.55 -8.03
C TYR A 74 0.02 -4.11 -8.12
N TYR A 75 -0.28 -2.86 -7.78
CA TYR A 75 -1.66 -2.35 -7.75
C TYR A 75 -2.05 -1.55 -9.02
N THR A 76 -1.07 -1.11 -9.81
CA THR A 76 -1.31 -0.28 -11.02
C THR A 76 -1.93 -1.04 -12.20
N SER A 77 -1.63 -2.33 -12.36
CA SER A 77 -2.11 -3.11 -13.50
C SER A 77 -2.07 -4.62 -13.22
N PRO A 78 -3.18 -5.34 -13.47
CA PRO A 78 -3.23 -6.80 -13.32
C PRO A 78 -2.18 -7.54 -14.16
N LYS A 79 -1.86 -7.01 -15.36
CA LYS A 79 -0.83 -7.59 -16.24
C LYS A 79 0.59 -7.41 -15.69
N ARG A 80 0.84 -6.29 -15.01
CA ARG A 80 2.14 -6.04 -14.36
C ARG A 80 2.31 -6.94 -13.15
N PHE A 81 1.28 -7.11 -12.33
CA PHE A 81 1.29 -8.04 -11.19
C PHE A 81 1.79 -9.44 -11.59
N ALA A 82 1.20 -10.02 -12.62
CA ALA A 82 1.56 -11.33 -13.15
C ALA A 82 3.05 -11.44 -13.54
N PHE A 83 3.60 -10.40 -14.15
CA PHE A 83 5.02 -10.35 -14.52
C PHE A 83 5.93 -10.29 -13.29
N TYR A 84 5.60 -9.43 -12.32
CA TYR A 84 6.39 -9.30 -11.08
C TYR A 84 6.36 -10.58 -10.24
N ASP A 85 5.22 -11.27 -10.19
CA ASP A 85 5.10 -12.49 -9.38
C ASP A 85 5.90 -13.66 -9.99
N CYS A 86 5.92 -13.76 -11.33
CA CYS A 86 6.79 -14.69 -12.04
C CYS A 86 8.27 -14.38 -11.78
N ALA A 87 8.69 -13.11 -11.94
CA ALA A 87 10.06 -12.70 -11.70
C ALA A 87 10.51 -13.00 -10.26
N ARG A 88 9.64 -12.73 -9.27
CA ARG A 88 9.88 -13.05 -7.86
C ARG A 88 10.01 -14.55 -7.61
N THR A 89 9.12 -15.36 -8.20
CA THR A 89 9.14 -16.81 -8.05
C THR A 89 10.42 -17.40 -8.62
N VAL A 90 10.80 -16.99 -9.83
CA VAL A 90 12.07 -17.40 -10.47
C VAL A 90 13.27 -17.02 -9.61
N HIS A 91 13.32 -15.79 -9.11
CA HIS A 91 14.38 -15.35 -8.21
C HIS A 91 14.45 -16.21 -6.94
N ARG A 92 13.30 -16.53 -6.33
CA ARG A 92 13.22 -17.37 -5.13
C ARG A 92 13.74 -18.78 -5.40
N SER A 93 13.36 -19.39 -6.52
CA SER A 93 13.81 -20.72 -6.92
C SER A 93 15.34 -20.78 -7.08
N LEU A 94 15.94 -19.75 -7.68
CA LEU A 94 17.39 -19.65 -7.88
C LEU A 94 18.15 -19.50 -6.55
N THR A 95 17.62 -18.71 -5.61
CA THR A 95 18.26 -18.51 -4.29
C THR A 95 18.19 -19.73 -3.36
N VAL A 96 17.24 -20.65 -3.58
CA VAL A 96 17.07 -21.85 -2.75
C VAL A 96 17.92 -23.04 -3.27
N THR A 97 18.37 -22.97 -4.53
CA THR A 97 19.21 -24.03 -5.14
C THR A 97 20.71 -23.76 -5.05
N THR A 98 21.13 -22.66 -4.42
CA THR A 98 22.54 -22.31 -4.18
C THR A 98 22.87 -22.48 -2.70
#